data_AF-A0A6B3EBR6-F1
#
_entry.id   AF-A0A6B3EBR6-F1
#
_cell.length_a   1.000
_cell.length_b   1.000
_cell.length_c   1.000
_cell.angle_alpha   90.00
_cell.angle_beta   90.00
_cell.angle_gamma   90.00
#
_symmetry.space_group_name_H-M   'P 1'
#
loop_
_entity.id
_entity.type
_entity.pdbx_description
1 polymer ?
#
loop_
_entity_poly.entity_id
_entity_poly.type
_entity_poly.pdbx_seq_one_letter_code
_entity_poly.pdbx_strand_id
1 'polypeptide(L)'
;MEAVRGLAQGGRITVVLRPNSFSRVRDNFAEYAGVFTTTEHVIVTDIFPGRDTETFGQHARDLVANMAAKGRDVVYVPDRDGRPDRERIFDL
;
A
#
# COMPACT_ATOMS: atom_id res chain seq x y z
N MET A 1 -8.33 -0.87 9.97
CA MET A 1 -7.53 -2.03 10.42
C MET A 1 -8.05 -2.66 11.71
N GLU A 2 -8.42 -1.86 12.71
CA GLU A 2 -8.90 -2.36 14.01
C GLU A 2 -10.02 -3.41 13.93
N ALA A 3 -11.09 -3.15 13.18
CA ALA A 3 -12.19 -4.10 13.00
C ALA A 3 -11.71 -5.44 12.39
N VAL A 4 -10.83 -5.40 11.39
CA VAL A 4 -10.28 -6.60 10.73
C VAL A 4 -9.41 -7.40 11.71
N ARG A 5 -8.60 -6.73 12.53
CA ARG A 5 -7.78 -7.38 13.57
C ARG A 5 -8.65 -8.11 14.59
N GLY A 6 -9.77 -7.52 15.01
CA GLY A 6 -10.73 -8.16 15.90
C GLY A 6 -11.37 -9.42 15.30
N LEU A 7 -11.65 -9.41 13.99
CA LEU A 7 -12.23 -10.55 13.27
C LEU A 7 -11.21 -11.65 12.95
N ALA A 8 -9.96 -11.29 12.71
CA ALA A 8 -8.93 -12.25 12.29
C ALA A 8 -8.55 -13.25 13.41
N GLN A 9 -8.84 -12.94 14.68
CA GLN A 9 -8.59 -13.83 15.84
C GLN A 9 -7.17 -14.44 15.87
N GLY A 10 -6.16 -13.67 15.44
CA GLY A 10 -4.76 -14.12 15.37
C GLY A 10 -4.34 -14.72 14.02
N GLY A 11 -5.25 -14.79 13.04
CA GLY A 11 -4.93 -15.10 11.64
C GLY A 11 -4.07 -14.02 10.97
N ARG A 12 -3.34 -14.40 9.92
CA ARG A 12 -2.54 -13.47 9.11
C ARG A 12 -3.46 -12.54 8.31
N ILE A 13 -3.19 -11.24 8.37
CA ILE A 13 -3.90 -10.22 7.60
C ILE A 13 -3.00 -9.77 6.46
N THR A 14 -3.46 -9.97 5.22
CA THR A 14 -2.83 -9.43 4.02
C THR A 14 -3.67 -8.27 3.49
N VAL A 15 -3.03 -7.12 3.26
CA VAL A 15 -3.67 -5.90 2.74
C VAL A 15 -3.12 -5.61 1.35
N VAL A 16 -4.00 -5.50 0.35
CA VAL A 16 -3.63 -4.99 -0.97
C VAL A 16 -4.01 -3.51 -1.03
N LEU A 17 -3.01 -2.63 -0.96
CA LEU A 17 -3.18 -1.19 -1.02
C LEU A 17 -2.92 -0.68 -2.44
N ARG A 18 -3.94 -0.10 -3.05
CA ARG A 18 -3.79 0.75 -4.24
C ARG A 18 -4.02 2.20 -3.84
N PRO A 19 -2.97 3.03 -3.69
CA PRO A 19 -3.15 4.43 -3.36
C PRO A 19 -3.96 5.13 -4.47
N ASN A 20 -4.86 6.03 -4.07
CA ASN A 20 -5.73 6.75 -5.00
C ASN A 20 -5.36 8.23 -5.01
N SER A 21 -4.91 8.70 -6.16
CA SER A 21 -4.36 10.02 -6.48
C SER A 21 -2.98 10.31 -5.85
N PHE A 22 -2.10 10.90 -6.66
CA PHE A 22 -0.75 11.33 -6.27
C PHE A 22 -0.78 12.48 -5.27
N SER A 23 -1.71 13.43 -5.43
CA SER A 23 -1.93 14.54 -4.51
C SER A 23 -2.22 14.05 -3.09
N ARG A 24 -3.09 13.04 -2.95
CA ARG A 24 -3.39 12.41 -1.65
C ARG A 24 -2.21 11.67 -1.05
N VAL A 25 -1.43 10.98 -1.89
CA VAL A 25 -0.20 10.31 -1.46
C VAL A 25 0.82 11.31 -0.93
N ARG A 26 1.01 12.44 -1.62
CA ARG A 26 1.87 13.54 -1.14
C ARG A 26 1.39 14.07 0.22
N ASP A 27 0.11 14.42 0.32
CA ASP A 27 -0.42 15.10 1.51
C ASP A 27 -0.45 14.20 2.75
N ASN A 28 -0.59 12.89 2.57
CA ASN A 28 -0.72 11.91 3.66
C ASN A 28 0.47 10.94 3.74
N PHE A 29 1.61 11.27 3.12
CA PHE A 29 2.75 10.36 2.97
C PHE A 29 3.22 9.76 4.30
N ALA A 30 3.31 10.59 5.35
CA ALA A 30 3.73 10.16 6.68
C ALA A 30 2.70 9.24 7.37
N GLU A 31 1.41 9.49 7.15
CA GLU A 31 0.30 8.77 7.78
C GLU A 31 0.15 7.35 7.24
N TYR A 32 0.43 7.14 5.95
CA TYR A 32 0.37 5.82 5.31
C TYR A 32 1.14 4.75 6.10
N ALA A 33 2.31 5.09 6.63
CA ALA A 33 3.10 4.14 7.41
C ALA A 33 2.74 4.09 8.91
N GLY A 34 1.90 5.02 9.38
CA GLY A 34 1.39 5.05 10.76
C GLY A 34 0.15 4.16 10.98
N VAL A 35 -0.65 3.90 9.93
CA VAL A 35 -1.90 3.12 10.07
C VAL A 35 -1.69 1.60 10.13
N PHE A 36 -0.57 1.09 9.61
CA PHE A 36 -0.20 -0.32 9.63
C PHE A 36 0.74 -0.65 10.80
N THR A 37 0.64 -1.87 11.30
CA THR A 37 1.51 -2.41 12.36
C THR A 37 2.35 -3.57 11.81
N THR A 38 3.12 -4.24 12.68
CA THR A 38 3.95 -5.39 12.29
C THR A 38 3.16 -6.69 12.07
N THR A 39 1.86 -6.66 12.30
CA THR A 39 0.95 -7.81 12.22
C THR A 39 0.31 -7.99 10.85
N GLU A 40 0.53 -7.05 9.93
CA GLU A 40 -0.01 -7.11 8.58
C GLU A 40 1.09 -7.24 7.53
N HIS A 41 0.81 -8.06 6.52
CA HIS A 41 1.56 -8.07 5.26
C HIS A 41 0.89 -7.10 4.28
N VAL A 42 1.59 -6.06 3.84
CA VAL A 42 1.03 -5.02 2.97
C VAL A 42 1.63 -5.11 1.57
N ILE A 43 0.78 -5.33 0.58
CA ILE A 43 1.14 -5.30 -0.84
C ILE A 43 0.71 -3.96 -1.40
N VAL A 44 1.65 -3.10 -1.76
CA VAL A 44 1.39 -1.80 -2.37
C VAL A 44 1.50 -1.92 -3.88
N THR A 45 0.47 -1.47 -4.59
CA THR A 45 0.42 -1.41 -6.05
C THR A 45 0.71 0.00 -6.58
N ASP A 46 0.73 0.18 -7.89
CA ASP A 46 0.92 1.53 -8.46
C ASP A 46 -0.18 2.50 -8.02
N ILE A 47 0.21 3.78 -7.90
CA ILE A 47 -0.71 4.85 -7.55
C ILE A 47 -1.70 5.02 -8.71
N PHE A 48 -2.99 4.84 -8.42
CA PHE A 48 -4.02 5.15 -9.39
C PHE A 48 -4.16 6.68 -9.48
N PRO A 49 -3.98 7.34 -10.65
CA PRO A 49 -3.94 8.80 -10.75
C PRO A 49 -5.24 9.50 -10.32
N GLY A 50 -6.39 8.83 -10.48
CA GLY A 50 -7.69 9.47 -10.27
C GLY A 50 -7.86 10.64 -11.25
N ARG A 51 -7.89 11.87 -10.73
CA ARG A 51 -8.00 13.11 -11.54
C ARG A 51 -6.68 13.85 -11.69
N ASP A 52 -5.61 13.40 -11.04
CA ASP A 52 -4.33 14.11 -11.10
C ASP A 52 -3.72 14.01 -12.49
N THR A 53 -3.20 15.12 -12.99
CA THR A 53 -2.41 15.19 -14.23
C THR A 53 -0.91 15.22 -13.97
N GLU A 54 -0.50 15.35 -12.71
CA GLU A 54 0.88 15.38 -12.24
C GLU A 54 1.13 14.31 -11.18
N THR A 55 2.35 13.80 -11.11
CA THR A 55 2.75 12.80 -10.11
C THR A 55 3.25 13.40 -8.80
N PHE A 56 3.55 14.71 -8.77
CA PHE A 56 4.16 15.41 -7.65
C PHE A 56 5.46 14.76 -7.14
N GLY A 57 6.18 14.05 -8.02
CA GLY A 57 7.38 13.29 -7.66
C GLY A 57 7.10 12.04 -6.80
N GLN A 58 5.84 11.66 -6.59
CA GLN A 58 5.48 10.52 -5.77
C GLN A 58 5.50 9.22 -6.58
N HIS A 59 6.11 8.19 -6.03
CA HIS A 59 6.01 6.82 -6.52
C HIS A 59 5.54 5.86 -5.41
N ALA A 60 4.83 4.79 -5.76
CA ALA A 60 4.38 3.78 -4.79
C ALA A 60 5.54 3.14 -4.01
N ARG A 61 6.71 3.00 -4.66
CA ARG A 61 7.95 2.53 -4.03
C ARG A 61 8.42 3.43 -2.89
N ASP A 62 8.15 4.74 -2.94
CA ASP A 62 8.52 5.65 -1.85
C ASP A 62 7.69 5.38 -0.60
N LEU A 63 6.40 5.07 -0.79
CA LEU A 63 5.53 4.61 0.32
C LEU A 63 6.04 3.31 0.91
N VAL A 64 6.40 2.34 0.07
CA VAL A 64 6.97 1.06 0.52
C VAL A 64 8.27 1.27 1.30
N ALA A 65 9.17 2.11 0.80
CA ALA A 65 10.40 2.45 1.51
C ALA A 65 10.12 3.12 2.87
N ASN A 66 9.16 4.05 2.93
CA ASN A 66 8.77 4.70 4.19
C ASN A 66 8.20 3.70 5.21
N MET A 67 7.33 2.79 4.76
CA MET A 67 6.73 1.74 5.58
C MET A 67 7.80 0.74 6.06
N ALA A 68 8.67 0.27 5.16
CA ALA A 68 9.75 -0.65 5.49
C ALA A 68 10.72 -0.05 6.50
N ALA A 69 11.08 1.24 6.37
CA ALA A 69 11.92 1.96 7.32
C ALA A 69 11.32 2.04 8.74
N LYS A 70 9.99 1.89 8.87
CA LYS A 70 9.28 1.81 10.16
C LYS A 70 9.02 0.37 10.62
N GLY A 71 9.65 -0.63 9.97
CA GLY A 71 9.58 -2.04 10.32
C GLY A 71 8.27 -2.72 9.92
N ARG A 72 7.57 -2.24 8.89
CA ARG A 72 6.36 -2.91 8.37
C ARG A 72 6.74 -4.01 7.40
N ASP A 73 5.98 -5.11 7.41
CA ASP A 73 6.07 -6.15 6.37
C ASP A 73 5.32 -5.66 5.13
N VAL A 74 6.08 -5.20 4.14
CA VAL A 74 5.53 -4.49 2.99
C VAL A 74 6.31 -4.81 1.72
N VAL A 75 5.60 -4.99 0.61
CA VAL A 75 6.17 -5.24 -0.71
C VAL A 75 5.49 -4.38 -1.77
N TYR A 76 6.23 -4.06 -2.83
CA TYR A 76 5.68 -3.38 -4.01
C TYR A 76 5.42 -4.39 -5.12
N VAL A 77 4.23 -4.34 -5.71
CA VAL A 77 3.86 -5.09 -6.92
C VAL A 77 3.43 -4.09 -7.99
N PRO A 78 4.13 -3.99 -9.13
CA PRO A 78 3.73 -3.08 -10.20
C PRO A 78 2.38 -3.51 -10.81
N ASP A 79 1.64 -2.56 -11.36
CA ASP A 79 0.44 -2.84 -12.12
C ASP A 79 0.80 -3.58 -13.44
N ARG A 80 -0.08 -4.47 -13.87
CA ARG A 80 -0.09 -5.12 -15.18
C ARG A 80 -1.21 -4.52 -16.02
N ASP A 81 -0.86 -3.95 -17.17
CA ASP A 81 -1.82 -3.26 -18.07
C ASP A 81 -2.66 -2.17 -17.37
N GLY A 82 -2.04 -1.42 -16.45
CA GLY A 82 -2.69 -0.33 -15.70
C GLY A 82 -3.62 -0.78 -14.57
N ARG A 83 -3.53 -2.04 -14.14
CA ARG A 83 -4.34 -2.62 -13.06
C ARG A 83 -3.46 -3.46 -12.12
N PRO A 84 -3.86 -3.68 -10.86
CA PRO A 84 -3.15 -4.58 -9.97
C PRO A 84 -2.91 -5.96 -10.60
N ASP A 85 -1.66 -6.42 -10.59
CA ASP A 85 -1.30 -7.76 -11.07
C ASP A 85 -1.81 -8.83 -10.10
N ARG A 86 -3.07 -9.24 -10.30
CA ARG A 86 -3.78 -10.15 -9.39
C ARG A 86 -3.06 -11.48 -9.20
N GLU A 87 -2.52 -12.03 -10.27
CA GLU A 87 -1.80 -13.30 -10.24
C GLU A 87 -0.61 -13.20 -9.29
N ARG A 88 0.25 -12.19 -9.51
CA ARG A 88 1.39 -11.94 -8.63
C ARG A 88 1.00 -11.59 -7.19
N ILE A 89 -0.12 -10.91 -6.99
CA ILE A 89 -0.64 -10.59 -5.64
C ILE A 89 -1.04 -11.86 -4.88
N PHE A 90 -1.67 -12.82 -5.55
CA PHE A 90 -2.13 -14.06 -4.89
C PHE A 90 -1.00 -15.07 -4.64
N ASP A 91 0.16 -14.89 -5.28
CA ASP A 91 1.35 -15.72 -5.07
C ASP A 91 2.22 -15.27 -3.86
N LEU A 92 1.84 -14.21 -3.14
CA LEU A 92 2.56 -13.60 -2.00
C LEU A 92 1.84 -13.83 -0.65
#